data_AF-A0A1F0YZT2-F1
#
_entry.id   AF-A0A1F0YZT2-F1
#
_cell.length_a   1.000
_cell.length_b   1.000
_cell.length_c   1.000
_cell.angle_alpha   90.00
_cell.angle_beta   90.00
_cell.angle_gamma   90.00
#
_symmetry.space_group_name_H-M   'P 1'
#
loop_
_entity.id
_entity.type
_entity.pdbx_description
1 polymer ?
#
loop_
_entity_poly.entity_id
_entity_poly.type
_entity_poly.pdbx_seq_one_letter_code
_entity_poly.pdbx_strand_id
1 'polypeptide(L)'
;MSTNISRRKVVAGAAWAAPVVAASAAVPAFASSTECEYSSAPKFNISGQPSGAKDTVKFTVPANVDKLRFEVAGGAGGGSAQVAGGSGALVTGEIPVKAGQVIELVAAAGGVAYLASEPGVDSAAIWQTRPATGGKGYGNGGDVNEQPVPADAKARVEAIAPMPSDMKRYLYGGSGGGSSALVIDGTPIAVAGGGGGAGIRTQPGTNNMPANSPFYNPKAVNASTTSLGDTAVKSVLPAGADASAAAGGDAETSVSHYTVLKPNASDRTAMKVAGGKGGNGGVGGAGGEQPLLYNDKANVYGVLGFTSQNKQELFSSSTAGDKGGSGFDGKGADGVFAYSYQIDNNDISKLEIVHQTNPLNLNEKRPYSENDTRKSFNGYQTVVSAGGGAGYGGGGSGAARGLSAIITSQKWNANEEPTRYRQNVSALLQAGAGGAGGSYVAPSVPNGIIASANNAAKQSGVRNPGYVKVTLCERS
;
A
#
# COMPACT_ATOMS: atom_id res chain seq x y z
N MET A 1 -71.34 -14.43 -17.27
CA MET A 1 -70.46 -13.76 -18.26
C MET A 1 -69.12 -14.47 -18.23
N SER A 2 -68.93 -15.50 -19.06
CA SER A 2 -68.21 -15.47 -20.36
C SER A 2 -66.71 -15.17 -20.20
N THR A 3 -65.85 -16.16 -19.91
CA THR A 3 -65.01 -16.96 -20.85
C THR A 3 -63.88 -16.19 -21.56
N ASN A 4 -62.62 -16.58 -21.33
CA ASN A 4 -61.78 -17.32 -22.31
C ASN A 4 -60.36 -17.60 -21.80
N ILE A 5 -60.02 -18.89 -21.67
CA ILE A 5 -58.65 -19.40 -21.68
C ILE A 5 -58.43 -19.98 -23.08
N SER A 6 -57.43 -19.47 -23.81
CA SER A 6 -57.11 -19.90 -25.17
C SER A 6 -56.39 -21.25 -25.19
N ARG A 7 -56.85 -22.17 -26.07
CA ARG A 7 -56.26 -23.49 -26.32
C ARG A 7 -55.74 -23.60 -27.76
N ARG A 8 -54.55 -24.22 -27.87
CA ARG A 8 -53.94 -24.99 -28.98
C ARG A 8 -53.45 -24.27 -30.25
N LYS A 9 -52.22 -24.63 -30.64
CA LYS A 9 -51.98 -25.47 -31.82
C LYS A 9 -51.00 -26.61 -31.49
N VAL A 10 -51.49 -27.84 -31.64
CA VAL A 10 -50.70 -29.07 -31.80
C VAL A 10 -50.64 -29.30 -33.31
N VAL A 11 -49.45 -29.45 -33.87
CA VAL A 11 -49.29 -30.02 -35.21
C VAL A 11 -48.65 -31.39 -35.01
N ALA A 12 -49.45 -32.42 -35.31
CA ALA A 12 -49.01 -33.78 -35.52
C ALA A 12 -48.60 -33.94 -36.98
N GLY A 13 -47.48 -34.61 -37.22
CA GLY A 13 -47.03 -35.00 -38.54
C GLY A 13 -45.90 -36.02 -38.40
N ALA A 14 -46.28 -37.30 -38.35
CA ALA A 14 -45.38 -38.43 -38.43
C ALA A 14 -45.20 -38.85 -39.90
N ALA A 15 -43.97 -39.17 -40.32
CA ALA A 15 -43.72 -40.10 -41.43
C ALA A 15 -42.28 -40.63 -41.46
N TRP A 16 -42.15 -41.91 -41.08
CA TRP A 16 -41.38 -43.00 -41.68
C TRP A 16 -39.84 -42.99 -41.82
N ALA A 17 -39.28 -43.98 -41.10
CA ALA A 17 -38.06 -44.77 -41.22
C ALA A 17 -37.17 -44.70 -42.49
N ALA A 18 -35.86 -44.63 -42.24
CA ALA A 18 -34.83 -45.44 -42.92
C ALA A 18 -33.64 -45.66 -41.95
N PRO A 19 -33.23 -46.91 -41.64
CA PRO A 19 -31.98 -47.15 -40.94
C PRO A 19 -30.85 -47.09 -41.97
N VAL A 20 -30.15 -45.96 -42.06
CA VAL A 20 -28.86 -45.95 -42.76
C VAL A 20 -27.81 -46.46 -41.79
N VAL A 21 -27.48 -47.74 -41.93
CA VAL A 21 -26.22 -48.30 -41.44
C VAL A 21 -25.11 -47.64 -42.25
N ALA A 22 -24.59 -46.51 -41.77
CA ALA A 22 -23.34 -45.95 -42.25
C ALA A 22 -22.23 -46.66 -41.50
N ALA A 23 -21.45 -47.46 -42.23
CA ALA A 23 -20.30 -48.18 -41.76
C ALA A 23 -19.40 -47.30 -40.88
N SER A 24 -19.11 -47.77 -39.67
CA SER A 24 -17.94 -47.33 -38.92
C SER A 24 -16.70 -47.66 -39.76
N ALA A 25 -16.27 -46.70 -40.58
CA ALA A 25 -14.91 -46.70 -41.08
C ALA A 25 -14.02 -46.72 -39.83
N ALA A 26 -13.31 -47.82 -39.64
CA ALA A 26 -12.21 -47.87 -38.70
C ALA A 26 -11.31 -46.68 -39.04
N VAL A 27 -11.31 -45.66 -38.17
CA VAL A 27 -10.23 -44.69 -38.16
C VAL A 27 -8.97 -45.54 -38.02
N PRO A 28 -8.03 -45.53 -38.98
CA PRO A 28 -6.74 -46.09 -38.70
C PRO A 28 -6.22 -45.30 -37.50
N ALA A 29 -6.22 -45.92 -36.33
CA ALA A 29 -5.38 -45.52 -35.24
C ALA A 29 -3.95 -45.70 -35.75
N PHE A 30 -3.46 -44.69 -36.47
CA PHE A 30 -2.05 -44.49 -36.64
C PHE A 30 -1.52 -44.12 -35.25
N ALA A 31 -1.29 -45.17 -34.47
CA ALA A 31 -0.39 -45.18 -33.35
C ALA A 31 1.02 -44.94 -33.92
N SER A 32 1.34 -43.67 -34.09
CA SER A 32 2.69 -43.15 -34.04
C SER A 32 2.62 -41.79 -33.36
N SER A 33 2.09 -41.77 -32.13
CA SER A 33 2.45 -40.69 -31.23
C SER A 33 3.86 -41.00 -30.78
N THR A 34 4.86 -40.35 -31.38
CA THR A 34 6.06 -40.06 -30.61
C THR A 34 5.57 -39.33 -29.37
N GLU A 35 5.56 -40.02 -28.23
CA GLU A 35 5.18 -39.43 -26.96
C GLU A 35 6.16 -38.28 -26.73
N CYS A 36 5.66 -37.06 -26.59
CA CYS A 36 6.54 -35.92 -26.37
C CYS A 36 7.14 -36.01 -24.96
N GLU A 37 8.40 -35.64 -24.82
CA GLU A 37 9.08 -35.61 -23.53
C GLU A 37 9.39 -34.17 -23.14
N TYR A 38 9.23 -33.86 -21.85
CA TYR A 38 9.62 -32.57 -21.33
C TYR A 38 11.14 -32.47 -21.23
N SER A 39 11.69 -31.36 -21.70
CA SER A 39 13.10 -31.04 -21.47
C SER A 39 13.42 -30.97 -19.97
N SER A 40 14.61 -31.42 -19.59
CA SER A 40 15.10 -31.38 -18.22
C SER A 40 15.36 -29.96 -17.70
N ALA A 41 15.47 -28.98 -18.61
CA ALA A 41 15.63 -27.57 -18.28
C ALA A 41 14.54 -26.72 -18.96
N PRO A 42 14.13 -25.60 -18.33
CA PRO A 42 13.20 -24.68 -18.96
C PRO A 42 13.85 -24.07 -20.22
N LYS A 43 13.08 -23.99 -21.31
CA LYS A 43 13.50 -23.32 -22.54
C LYS A 43 13.69 -21.82 -22.31
N PHE A 44 12.81 -21.22 -21.52
CA PHE A 44 12.88 -19.82 -21.11
C PHE A 44 12.74 -19.70 -19.61
N ASN A 45 13.54 -18.81 -19.02
CA ASN A 45 13.47 -18.41 -17.62
C ASN A 45 13.86 -16.93 -17.55
N ILE A 46 12.87 -16.05 -17.64
CA ILE A 46 13.07 -14.60 -17.64
C ILE A 46 12.54 -13.98 -16.35
N SER A 47 13.14 -12.87 -15.91
CA SER A 47 12.69 -12.12 -14.72
C SER A 47 12.57 -10.63 -15.01
N GLY A 48 11.73 -9.95 -14.23
CA GLY A 48 11.76 -8.49 -14.21
C GLY A 48 13.10 -7.95 -13.74
N GLN A 49 13.38 -6.69 -14.08
CA GLN A 49 14.68 -6.07 -13.87
C GLN A 49 14.73 -5.30 -12.54
N PRO A 50 15.90 -5.22 -11.88
CA PRO A 50 16.10 -4.39 -10.68
C PRO A 50 15.82 -2.89 -10.89
N SER A 51 15.88 -2.43 -12.15
CA SER A 51 15.52 -1.06 -12.53
C SER A 51 14.03 -0.75 -12.37
N GLY A 52 13.18 -1.77 -12.22
CA GLY A 52 11.72 -1.66 -12.25
C GLY A 52 11.13 -1.93 -13.63
N ALA A 53 11.94 -2.17 -14.65
CA ALA A 53 11.48 -2.54 -15.99
C ALA A 53 11.02 -4.01 -16.06
N LYS A 54 10.03 -4.28 -16.91
CA LYS A 54 9.65 -5.66 -17.26
C LYS A 54 10.66 -6.26 -18.24
N ASP A 55 10.68 -7.58 -18.32
CA ASP A 55 11.34 -8.31 -19.41
C ASP A 55 10.30 -9.02 -20.28
N THR A 56 10.60 -9.21 -21.56
CA THR A 56 9.66 -9.80 -22.51
C THR A 56 10.37 -10.63 -23.56
N VAL A 57 9.84 -11.83 -23.81
CA VAL A 57 10.32 -12.73 -24.86
C VAL A 57 9.17 -13.17 -25.73
N LYS A 58 9.40 -13.23 -27.04
CA LYS A 58 8.45 -13.77 -28.03
C LYS A 58 9.08 -14.90 -28.80
N PHE A 59 8.36 -15.99 -28.99
CA PHE A 59 8.81 -17.09 -29.84
C PHE A 59 7.64 -17.79 -30.53
N THR A 60 7.93 -18.46 -31.64
CA THR A 60 6.95 -19.27 -32.37
C THR A 60 7.11 -20.73 -31.94
N VAL A 61 6.01 -21.41 -31.67
CA VAL A 61 5.99 -22.83 -31.28
C VAL A 61 6.58 -23.68 -32.42
N PRO A 62 7.66 -24.44 -32.18
CA PRO A 62 8.25 -25.36 -33.15
C PRO A 62 7.30 -26.48 -33.59
N ALA A 63 7.57 -27.08 -34.74
CA ALA A 63 6.73 -28.16 -35.30
C ALA A 63 6.70 -29.44 -34.45
N ASN A 64 7.77 -29.70 -33.69
CA ASN A 64 7.91 -30.87 -32.84
C ASN A 64 7.41 -30.65 -31.40
N VAL A 65 6.77 -29.51 -31.08
CA VAL A 65 6.26 -29.20 -29.74
C VAL A 65 4.76 -29.38 -29.67
N ASP A 66 4.29 -30.21 -28.74
CA ASP A 66 2.87 -30.52 -28.57
C ASP A 66 2.27 -29.83 -27.34
N LYS A 67 3.09 -29.59 -26.31
CA LYS A 67 2.65 -28.99 -25.04
C LYS A 67 3.70 -28.07 -24.44
N LEU A 68 3.23 -27.21 -23.56
CA LEU A 68 4.03 -26.29 -22.77
C LEU A 68 3.60 -26.35 -21.31
N ARG A 69 4.58 -26.50 -20.41
CA ARG A 69 4.42 -26.30 -18.96
C ARG A 69 4.96 -24.93 -18.59
N PHE A 70 4.27 -24.23 -17.71
CA PHE A 70 4.65 -22.88 -17.30
C PHE A 70 4.57 -22.64 -15.80
N GLU A 71 5.41 -21.70 -15.37
CA GLU A 71 5.31 -20.99 -14.09
C GLU A 71 5.36 -19.49 -14.38
N VAL A 72 4.38 -18.74 -13.92
CA VAL A 72 4.29 -17.28 -14.07
C VAL A 72 4.18 -16.67 -12.68
N ALA A 73 5.19 -15.94 -12.23
CA ALA A 73 5.22 -15.28 -10.93
C ALA A 73 5.11 -13.76 -11.08
N GLY A 74 4.23 -13.11 -10.33
CA GLY A 74 4.09 -11.65 -10.28
C GLY A 74 5.16 -10.98 -9.41
N GLY A 75 5.39 -9.68 -9.62
CA GLY A 75 6.31 -8.91 -8.80
C GLY A 75 5.74 -8.63 -7.41
N ALA A 76 6.59 -8.64 -6.38
CA ALA A 76 6.18 -8.23 -5.04
C ALA A 76 5.94 -6.72 -4.96
N GLY A 77 5.13 -6.26 -4.01
CA GLY A 77 5.04 -4.85 -3.66
C GLY A 77 6.25 -4.39 -2.82
N GLY A 78 6.50 -3.09 -2.81
CA GLY A 78 7.58 -2.47 -2.05
C GLY A 78 7.37 -2.57 -0.55
N GLY A 79 8.43 -2.91 0.19
CA GLY A 79 8.40 -3.05 1.65
C GLY A 79 9.71 -2.60 2.31
N SER A 80 9.82 -2.89 3.60
CA SER A 80 10.99 -2.58 4.42
C SER A 80 11.24 -3.70 5.43
N ALA A 81 12.30 -3.59 6.23
CA ALA A 81 12.58 -4.54 7.30
C ALA A 81 11.50 -4.53 8.40
N GLN A 82 10.75 -3.43 8.56
CA GLN A 82 9.72 -3.30 9.60
C GLN A 82 8.35 -3.81 9.15
N VAL A 83 8.09 -3.77 7.85
CA VAL A 83 6.79 -4.12 7.27
C VAL A 83 6.99 -4.60 5.85
N ALA A 84 6.47 -5.79 5.55
CA ALA A 84 6.59 -6.37 4.22
C ALA A 84 5.63 -5.69 3.23
N GLY A 85 6.09 -5.56 1.99
CA GLY A 85 5.17 -5.44 0.86
C GLY A 85 4.53 -6.79 0.59
N GLY A 86 3.44 -6.81 -0.15
CA GLY A 86 2.75 -8.03 -0.54
C GLY A 86 3.56 -8.87 -1.53
N SER A 87 3.41 -10.19 -1.47
CA SER A 87 3.90 -11.13 -2.46
C SER A 87 3.06 -11.07 -3.75
N GLY A 88 3.73 -11.26 -4.89
CA GLY A 88 3.03 -11.58 -6.13
C GLY A 88 2.44 -13.00 -6.12
N ALA A 89 1.60 -13.29 -7.10
CA ALA A 89 1.05 -14.61 -7.35
C ALA A 89 2.05 -15.51 -8.06
N LEU A 90 1.87 -16.82 -7.95
CA LEU A 90 2.47 -17.84 -8.79
C LEU A 90 1.33 -18.60 -9.47
N VAL A 91 1.27 -18.53 -10.79
CA VAL A 91 0.33 -19.28 -11.62
C VAL A 91 1.10 -20.37 -12.35
N THR A 92 0.68 -21.62 -12.19
CA THR A 92 1.31 -22.77 -12.85
C THR A 92 0.29 -23.57 -13.64
N GLY A 93 0.77 -24.25 -14.69
CA GLY A 93 -0.09 -25.09 -15.51
C GLY A 93 0.62 -25.74 -16.68
N GLU A 94 -0.15 -26.55 -17.39
CA GLU A 94 0.24 -27.19 -18.65
C GLU A 94 -0.85 -26.91 -19.68
N ILE A 95 -0.47 -26.60 -20.92
CA ILE A 95 -1.41 -26.33 -22.00
C ILE A 95 -0.91 -26.97 -23.31
N PRO A 96 -1.80 -27.59 -24.10
CA PRO A 96 -1.46 -27.99 -25.46
C PRO A 96 -1.19 -26.76 -26.33
N VAL A 97 -0.21 -26.87 -27.23
CA VAL A 97 0.14 -25.83 -28.20
C VAL A 97 0.22 -26.42 -29.60
N LYS A 98 0.12 -25.57 -30.61
CA LYS A 98 0.22 -25.94 -32.02
C LYS A 98 1.41 -25.26 -32.64
N ALA A 99 2.07 -25.96 -33.55
CA ALA A 99 3.12 -25.40 -34.39
C ALA A 99 2.66 -24.08 -35.05
N GLY A 100 3.50 -23.05 -35.01
CA GLY A 100 3.20 -21.75 -35.59
C GLY A 100 2.47 -20.77 -34.67
N GLN A 101 1.97 -21.19 -33.51
CA GLN A 101 1.43 -20.25 -32.51
C GLN A 101 2.54 -19.34 -31.96
N VAL A 102 2.21 -18.09 -31.65
CA VAL A 102 3.13 -17.12 -31.07
C VAL A 102 2.91 -17.04 -29.56
N ILE A 103 3.97 -17.34 -28.82
CA ILE A 103 4.00 -17.20 -27.36
C ILE A 103 4.69 -15.90 -27.00
N GLU A 104 4.06 -15.11 -26.13
CA GLU A 104 4.65 -13.94 -25.48
C GLU A 104 4.74 -14.17 -23.96
N LEU A 105 5.95 -14.05 -23.43
CA LEU A 105 6.27 -14.14 -22.01
C LEU A 105 6.54 -12.73 -21.50
N VAL A 106 5.88 -12.32 -20.43
CA VAL A 106 6.11 -11.03 -19.77
C VAL A 106 6.44 -11.27 -18.31
N ALA A 107 7.68 -10.99 -17.91
CA ALA A 107 8.09 -11.05 -16.51
C ALA A 107 8.11 -9.66 -15.87
N ALA A 108 7.34 -9.48 -14.82
CA ALA A 108 7.21 -8.21 -14.13
C ALA A 108 8.36 -7.93 -13.15
N ALA A 109 8.65 -6.65 -12.96
CA ALA A 109 9.43 -6.19 -11.83
C ALA A 109 8.60 -6.08 -10.55
N GLY A 110 9.28 -6.13 -9.41
CA GLY A 110 8.69 -5.79 -8.12
C GLY A 110 8.55 -4.27 -7.94
N GLY A 111 7.67 -3.87 -7.04
CA GLY A 111 7.64 -2.54 -6.43
C GLY A 111 8.83 -2.32 -5.50
N VAL A 112 8.95 -1.11 -4.98
CA VAL A 112 10.02 -0.69 -4.06
C VAL A 112 9.47 0.27 -3.02
N ALA A 113 10.08 0.28 -1.85
CA ALA A 113 9.89 1.35 -0.87
C ALA A 113 11.28 1.86 -0.47
N TYR A 114 11.41 3.17 -0.28
CA TYR A 114 12.66 3.77 0.18
C TYR A 114 12.44 4.31 1.59
N LEU A 115 12.86 3.54 2.57
CA LEU A 115 12.84 3.89 3.99
C LEU A 115 14.26 3.79 4.54
N ALA A 116 14.80 4.90 5.04
CA ALA A 116 16.08 4.96 5.72
C ALA A 116 15.92 5.62 7.09
N SER A 117 16.59 5.09 8.10
CA SER A 117 16.68 5.73 9.41
C SER A 117 17.91 6.63 9.41
N GLU A 118 17.70 7.94 9.44
CA GLU A 118 18.76 8.94 9.36
C GLU A 118 18.62 9.97 10.49
N PRO A 119 19.71 10.63 10.93
CA PRO A 119 19.61 11.72 11.88
C PRO A 119 18.65 12.82 11.40
N GLY A 120 17.83 13.31 12.33
CA GLY A 120 16.99 14.48 12.11
C GLY A 120 17.73 15.77 12.37
N VAL A 121 16.99 16.88 12.35
CA VAL A 121 17.51 18.20 12.73
C VAL A 121 17.82 18.22 14.23
N ASP A 122 16.88 17.75 15.05
CA ASP A 122 17.01 17.76 16.51
C ASP A 122 16.83 16.34 17.12
N SER A 123 16.45 15.35 16.31
CA SER A 123 16.24 13.95 16.69
C SER A 123 17.40 13.05 16.27
N ALA A 124 17.77 12.08 17.12
CA ALA A 124 18.86 11.13 16.82
C ALA A 124 18.60 10.25 15.58
N ALA A 125 17.32 9.96 15.30
CA ALA A 125 16.92 9.18 14.14
C ALA A 125 15.46 9.50 13.75
N ILE A 126 15.23 9.68 12.45
CA ILE A 126 13.94 9.88 11.82
C ILE A 126 13.85 9.05 10.54
N TRP A 127 12.64 8.63 10.17
CA TRP A 127 12.42 7.96 8.88
C TRP A 127 12.50 8.96 7.74
N GLN A 128 13.47 8.79 6.86
CA GLN A 128 13.53 9.46 5.57
C GLN A 128 12.98 8.54 4.50
N THR A 129 12.13 9.10 3.65
CA THR A 129 11.55 8.37 2.53
C THR A 129 11.55 9.22 1.28
N ARG A 130 11.33 8.58 0.13
CA ARG A 130 11.25 9.26 -1.16
C ARG A 130 10.24 8.56 -2.08
N PRO A 131 9.77 9.24 -3.14
CA PRO A 131 8.89 8.66 -4.14
C PRO A 131 9.42 7.32 -4.70
N ALA A 132 8.51 6.45 -5.09
CA ALA A 132 8.82 5.12 -5.58
C ALA A 132 7.92 4.76 -6.75
N THR A 133 8.53 4.34 -7.86
CA THR A 133 7.79 3.85 -9.03
C THR A 133 7.37 2.38 -8.84
N GLY A 134 6.16 2.05 -9.27
CA GLY A 134 5.63 0.69 -9.31
C GLY A 134 6.41 -0.19 -10.29
N GLY A 135 6.40 -1.49 -10.01
CA GLY A 135 7.01 -2.47 -10.91
C GLY A 135 6.28 -2.51 -12.26
N LYS A 136 7.02 -2.44 -13.36
CA LYS A 136 6.44 -2.60 -14.70
C LYS A 136 6.20 -4.08 -15.00
N GLY A 137 5.16 -4.36 -15.79
CA GLY A 137 4.77 -5.73 -16.12
C GLY A 137 3.82 -5.80 -17.32
N TYR A 138 3.05 -6.88 -17.38
CA TYR A 138 1.89 -6.99 -18.25
C TYR A 138 0.86 -5.92 -17.87
N GLY A 139 0.50 -5.86 -16.58
CA GLY A 139 0.00 -4.66 -15.91
C GLY A 139 1.09 -4.01 -15.05
N ASN A 140 1.00 -2.70 -14.86
CA ASN A 140 1.95 -1.95 -14.03
C ASN A 140 1.43 -1.79 -12.60
N GLY A 141 2.31 -1.96 -11.61
CA GLY A 141 2.00 -1.62 -10.22
C GLY A 141 1.80 -0.12 -10.02
N GLY A 142 1.10 0.26 -8.96
CA GLY A 142 0.84 1.65 -8.61
C GLY A 142 2.10 2.39 -8.15
N ASP A 143 2.26 3.62 -8.61
CA ASP A 143 3.34 4.53 -8.23
C ASP A 143 3.04 5.22 -6.89
N VAL A 144 4.08 5.63 -6.18
CA VAL A 144 4.01 6.53 -5.02
C VAL A 144 4.77 7.80 -5.42
N ASN A 145 4.03 8.79 -5.91
CA ASN A 145 4.59 9.97 -6.56
C ASN A 145 4.98 11.07 -5.56
N GLU A 146 5.86 11.98 -5.99
CA GLU A 146 6.18 13.19 -5.22
C GLU A 146 4.93 14.06 -5.04
N GLN A 147 4.68 14.48 -3.80
CA GLN A 147 3.49 15.25 -3.45
C GLN A 147 3.88 16.37 -2.47
N PRO A 148 4.01 17.62 -2.96
CA PRO A 148 4.39 18.74 -2.12
C PRO A 148 3.23 19.18 -1.22
N VAL A 149 3.55 19.79 -0.08
CA VAL A 149 2.55 20.58 0.67
C VAL A 149 2.08 21.74 -0.21
N PRO A 150 0.78 22.08 -0.21
CA PRO A 150 0.29 23.27 -0.91
C PRO A 150 1.12 24.52 -0.59
N ALA A 151 1.44 25.28 -1.64
CA ALA A 151 2.42 26.36 -1.58
C ALA A 151 2.03 27.47 -0.58
N ASP A 152 0.74 27.76 -0.48
CA ASP A 152 0.15 28.68 0.49
C ASP A 152 0.34 28.20 1.93
N ALA A 153 0.01 26.94 2.22
CA ALA A 153 0.21 26.34 3.54
C ALA A 153 1.69 26.31 3.93
N LYS A 154 2.56 25.93 3.00
CA LYS A 154 4.02 25.94 3.20
C LYS A 154 4.52 27.36 3.50
N ALA A 155 4.14 28.36 2.71
CA ALA A 155 4.59 29.73 2.87
C ALA A 155 4.22 30.31 4.25
N ARG A 156 3.03 29.99 4.76
CA ARG A 156 2.56 30.43 6.09
C ARG A 156 3.42 29.90 7.23
N VAL A 157 3.82 28.63 7.17
CA VAL A 157 4.74 28.04 8.15
C VAL A 157 6.15 28.63 8.00
N GLU A 158 6.66 28.74 6.77
CA GLU A 158 8.01 29.26 6.50
C GLU A 158 8.17 30.74 6.89
N ALA A 159 7.09 31.53 6.87
CA ALA A 159 7.11 32.91 7.37
C ALA A 159 7.41 33.01 8.88
N ILE A 160 7.13 31.94 9.65
CA ILE A 160 7.31 31.91 11.10
C ILE A 160 8.53 31.05 11.47
N ALA A 161 8.75 29.94 10.78
CA ALA A 161 9.83 29.02 11.05
C ALA A 161 10.58 28.67 9.75
N PRO A 162 11.42 29.57 9.21
CA PRO A 162 12.14 29.37 7.94
C PRO A 162 13.24 28.30 8.02
N MET A 163 13.62 27.90 9.23
CA MET A 163 14.70 26.94 9.48
C MET A 163 14.27 25.49 9.27
N PRO A 164 15.22 24.55 9.07
CA PRO A 164 14.94 23.12 9.15
C PRO A 164 14.34 22.72 10.50
N SER A 165 13.43 21.76 10.50
CA SER A 165 12.81 21.19 11.71
C SER A 165 12.33 19.76 11.43
N ASP A 166 12.37 18.90 12.45
CA ASP A 166 11.79 17.56 12.40
C ASP A 166 10.25 17.58 12.28
N MET A 167 9.63 18.74 12.51
CA MET A 167 8.22 19.00 12.22
C MET A 167 7.92 19.18 10.73
N LYS A 168 8.92 19.29 9.85
CA LYS A 168 8.75 19.43 8.40
C LYS A 168 9.05 18.11 7.70
N ARG A 169 8.03 17.40 7.19
CA ARG A 169 8.20 15.99 6.77
C ARG A 169 7.47 15.64 5.46
N TYR A 170 8.11 14.80 4.65
CA TYR A 170 7.55 14.19 3.45
C TYR A 170 7.68 12.69 3.56
N LEU A 171 6.57 11.97 3.43
CA LEU A 171 6.51 10.53 3.65
C LEU A 171 5.86 9.80 2.48
N TYR A 172 6.44 8.67 2.13
CA TYR A 172 6.02 7.88 0.98
C TYR A 172 5.92 6.41 1.41
N GLY A 173 4.78 5.78 1.12
CA GLY A 173 4.60 4.33 1.23
C GLY A 173 5.38 3.56 0.16
N GLY A 174 5.20 2.23 0.14
CA GLY A 174 5.74 1.36 -0.90
C GLY A 174 4.92 1.39 -2.19
N SER A 175 5.59 1.23 -3.32
CA SER A 175 4.92 1.09 -4.62
C SER A 175 4.43 -0.35 -4.85
N GLY A 176 3.48 -0.51 -5.77
CA GLY A 176 2.93 -1.83 -6.12
C GLY A 176 3.84 -2.66 -7.04
N GLY A 177 3.69 -3.97 -7.01
CA GLY A 177 4.33 -4.91 -7.94
C GLY A 177 3.60 -4.98 -9.29
N GLY A 178 4.33 -5.25 -10.36
CA GLY A 178 3.75 -5.51 -11.68
C GLY A 178 3.22 -6.95 -11.81
N SER A 179 2.31 -7.19 -12.76
CA SER A 179 1.83 -8.54 -13.07
C SER A 179 2.64 -9.19 -14.19
N SER A 180 2.89 -10.49 -14.07
CA SER A 180 3.53 -11.28 -15.13
C SER A 180 2.47 -12.02 -15.96
N ALA A 181 2.78 -12.36 -17.21
CA ALA A 181 1.83 -13.04 -18.08
C ALA A 181 2.47 -14.05 -19.04
N LEU A 182 1.68 -15.06 -19.38
CA LEU A 182 1.86 -15.94 -20.54
C LEU A 182 0.71 -15.66 -21.51
N VAL A 183 1.04 -15.29 -22.75
CA VAL A 183 0.08 -14.95 -23.79
C VAL A 183 0.33 -15.83 -25.01
N ILE A 184 -0.74 -16.38 -25.60
CA ILE A 184 -0.68 -17.21 -26.82
C ILE A 184 -1.57 -16.56 -27.88
N ASP A 185 -0.99 -16.23 -29.03
CA ASP A 185 -1.67 -15.56 -30.15
C ASP A 185 -2.46 -14.32 -29.71
N GLY A 186 -1.88 -13.53 -28.79
CA GLY A 186 -2.51 -12.34 -28.22
C GLY A 186 -3.54 -12.60 -27.12
N THR A 187 -3.86 -13.87 -26.81
CA THR A 187 -4.80 -14.25 -25.75
C THR A 187 -4.07 -14.57 -24.45
N PRO A 188 -4.39 -13.90 -23.33
CA PRO A 188 -3.82 -14.25 -22.03
C PRO A 188 -4.21 -15.68 -21.62
N ILE A 189 -3.21 -16.49 -21.27
CA ILE A 189 -3.39 -17.84 -20.74
C ILE A 189 -3.19 -17.86 -19.23
N ALA A 190 -2.23 -17.08 -18.73
CA ALA A 190 -2.01 -16.91 -17.31
C ALA A 190 -1.60 -15.46 -17.03
N VAL A 191 -2.16 -14.87 -15.96
CA VAL A 191 -1.75 -13.59 -15.40
C VAL A 191 -1.52 -13.80 -13.91
N ALA A 192 -0.29 -13.56 -13.46
CA ALA A 192 0.05 -13.59 -12.05
C ALA A 192 0.03 -12.17 -11.49
N GLY A 193 -0.91 -11.90 -10.58
CA GLY A 193 -1.06 -10.59 -9.94
C GLY A 193 0.19 -10.17 -9.17
N GLY A 194 0.46 -8.87 -9.14
CA GLY A 194 1.50 -8.26 -8.32
C GLY A 194 1.01 -7.99 -6.89
N GLY A 195 1.94 -7.99 -5.94
CA GLY A 195 1.65 -7.64 -4.55
C GLY A 195 1.48 -6.13 -4.34
N GLY A 196 0.72 -5.76 -3.31
CA GLY A 196 0.52 -4.35 -2.94
C GLY A 196 1.68 -3.78 -2.11
N GLY A 197 1.89 -2.47 -2.16
CA GLY A 197 2.94 -1.81 -1.38
C GLY A 197 2.61 -1.70 0.12
N ALA A 198 3.64 -1.67 0.96
CA ALA A 198 3.48 -1.45 2.41
C ALA A 198 3.14 0.01 2.73
N GLY A 199 2.29 0.24 3.73
CA GLY A 199 1.98 1.61 4.17
C GLY A 199 3.04 2.16 5.11
N ILE A 200 2.82 3.40 5.57
CA ILE A 200 3.75 4.10 6.46
C ILE A 200 3.01 4.87 7.54
N ARG A 201 3.67 5.02 8.68
CA ARG A 201 3.22 5.90 9.77
C ARG A 201 4.41 6.61 10.38
N THR A 202 4.25 7.89 10.69
CA THR A 202 5.15 8.58 11.62
C THR A 202 4.41 9.67 12.39
N GLN A 203 5.10 10.24 13.36
CA GLN A 203 4.55 11.30 14.18
C GLN A 203 5.61 12.32 14.59
N PRO A 204 5.75 13.43 13.84
CA PRO A 204 6.41 14.61 14.39
C PRO A 204 5.53 15.26 15.46
N GLY A 205 6.15 15.86 16.46
CA GLY A 205 5.46 16.63 17.48
C GLY A 205 6.39 17.42 18.37
N THR A 206 5.81 18.34 19.12
CA THR A 206 6.49 19.09 20.17
C THR A 206 6.92 18.14 21.29
N ASN A 207 8.23 18.06 21.52
CA ASN A 207 8.78 17.35 22.66
C ASN A 207 8.74 18.22 23.92
N ASN A 208 8.42 17.61 25.07
CA ASN A 208 8.76 18.19 26.36
C ASN A 208 10.29 18.18 26.57
N MET A 209 10.77 18.81 27.64
CA MET A 209 12.20 18.79 27.96
C MET A 209 12.73 17.34 28.02
N PRO A 210 13.95 17.06 27.53
CA PRO A 210 14.43 15.68 27.43
C PRO A 210 14.71 15.10 28.83
N ALA A 211 14.52 13.79 29.01
CA ALA A 211 14.58 13.15 30.32
C ALA A 211 15.93 13.29 31.07
N ASN A 212 17.02 13.57 30.35
CA ASN A 212 18.34 13.84 30.92
C ASN A 212 18.54 15.32 31.32
N SER A 213 17.56 16.19 31.08
CA SER A 213 17.59 17.59 31.46
C SER A 213 17.12 17.79 32.91
N PRO A 214 17.78 18.65 33.71
CA PRO A 214 17.27 19.02 35.04
C PRO A 214 15.90 19.73 34.99
N PHE A 215 15.50 20.22 33.81
CA PHE A 215 14.20 20.89 33.55
C PHE A 215 13.10 19.93 33.04
N TYR A 216 13.36 18.61 33.03
CA TYR A 216 12.40 17.60 32.61
C TYR A 216 11.27 17.44 33.62
N ASN A 217 10.04 17.73 33.20
CA ASN A 217 8.88 17.47 34.04
C ASN A 217 8.31 16.07 33.75
N PRO A 218 8.47 15.08 34.66
CA PRO A 218 7.94 13.74 34.45
C PRO A 218 6.40 13.66 34.46
N LYS A 219 5.71 14.71 34.93
CA LYS A 219 4.25 14.80 34.90
C LYS A 219 3.72 15.40 33.59
N ALA A 220 4.59 15.94 32.74
CA ALA A 220 4.17 16.60 31.52
C ALA A 220 3.71 15.57 30.47
N VAL A 221 2.49 15.75 29.95
CA VAL A 221 2.00 14.91 28.87
C VAL A 221 2.55 15.37 27.51
N ASN A 222 2.79 14.41 26.61
CA ASN A 222 3.19 14.66 25.23
C ASN A 222 2.01 14.39 24.28
N ALA A 223 1.96 15.10 23.17
CA ALA A 223 1.04 14.85 22.06
C ALA A 223 1.50 13.63 21.22
N SER A 224 1.99 12.55 21.85
CA SER A 224 2.58 11.38 21.17
C SER A 224 1.58 10.23 21.00
N THR A 225 1.99 9.22 20.25
CA THR A 225 1.24 8.00 19.98
C THR A 225 2.00 6.77 20.47
N THR A 226 1.26 5.70 20.71
CA THR A 226 1.79 4.43 21.19
C THR A 226 2.84 3.88 20.22
N SER A 227 3.87 3.24 20.79
CA SER A 227 4.88 2.53 20.00
C SER A 227 4.26 1.29 19.35
N LEU A 228 4.91 0.76 18.31
CA LEU A 228 4.45 -0.47 17.64
C LEU A 228 4.50 -1.70 18.56
N GLY A 229 5.40 -1.70 19.55
CA GLY A 229 5.57 -2.80 20.51
C GLY A 229 4.77 -2.63 21.81
N ASP A 230 3.87 -1.63 21.90
CA ASP A 230 3.04 -1.46 23.10
C ASP A 230 2.06 -2.64 23.22
N THR A 231 2.17 -3.41 24.30
CA THR A 231 1.36 -4.62 24.53
C THR A 231 -0.05 -4.34 25.03
N ALA A 232 -0.30 -3.13 25.55
CA ALA A 232 -1.60 -2.78 26.12
C ALA A 232 -2.56 -2.18 25.07
N VAL A 233 -2.04 -1.72 23.92
CA VAL A 233 -2.88 -1.21 22.83
C VAL A 233 -2.30 -1.58 21.48
N LYS A 234 -3.14 -2.19 20.63
CA LYS A 234 -2.76 -2.57 19.27
C LYS A 234 -2.40 -1.35 18.43
N SER A 235 -1.18 -1.35 17.90
CA SER A 235 -0.71 -0.43 16.86
C SER A 235 -0.29 -1.25 15.65
N VAL A 236 -0.60 -0.79 14.44
CA VAL A 236 -0.34 -1.52 13.20
C VAL A 236 0.35 -0.61 12.19
N LEU A 237 1.55 -1.03 11.77
CA LEU A 237 2.20 -0.57 10.54
C LEU A 237 1.73 -1.51 9.43
N PRO A 238 0.92 -1.05 8.46
CA PRO A 238 0.13 -1.95 7.62
C PRO A 238 0.97 -2.61 6.52
N ALA A 239 0.91 -3.94 6.45
CA ALA A 239 1.53 -4.72 5.38
C ALA A 239 0.75 -4.61 4.06
N GLY A 240 1.50 -4.69 2.94
CA GLY A 240 0.92 -4.82 1.60
C GLY A 240 0.24 -6.17 1.42
N ALA A 241 -0.79 -6.21 0.58
CA ALA A 241 -1.55 -7.44 0.36
C ALA A 241 -0.90 -8.41 -0.63
N ASP A 242 -1.02 -9.70 -0.35
CA ASP A 242 -0.53 -10.79 -1.21
C ASP A 242 -1.54 -11.13 -2.33
N ALA A 243 -1.02 -11.44 -3.52
CA ALA A 243 -1.81 -12.00 -4.62
C ALA A 243 -1.78 -13.55 -4.56
N SER A 244 -2.35 -14.16 -3.51
CA SER A 244 -2.24 -15.61 -3.29
C SER A 244 -3.34 -16.46 -3.95
N ALA A 245 -4.32 -15.83 -4.61
CA ALA A 245 -5.46 -16.48 -5.24
C ALA A 245 -5.93 -15.70 -6.49
N ALA A 246 -7.01 -16.18 -7.12
CA ALA A 246 -7.64 -15.49 -8.25
C ALA A 246 -8.09 -14.06 -7.89
N ALA A 247 -8.68 -13.89 -6.71
CA ALA A 247 -8.86 -12.58 -6.10
C ALA A 247 -7.58 -12.17 -5.37
N GLY A 248 -7.12 -10.94 -5.60
CA GLY A 248 -6.05 -10.35 -4.81
C GLY A 248 -6.48 -10.17 -3.36
N GLY A 249 -5.51 -10.17 -2.43
CA GLY A 249 -5.76 -9.88 -1.03
C GLY A 249 -6.11 -8.41 -0.78
N ASP A 250 -6.85 -8.19 0.31
CA ASP A 250 -7.06 -6.87 0.89
C ASP A 250 -5.89 -6.49 1.79
N ALA A 251 -5.50 -5.22 1.76
CA ALA A 251 -4.38 -4.71 2.54
C ALA A 251 -4.74 -4.45 4.00
N GLU A 252 -3.74 -4.50 4.87
CA GLU A 252 -3.94 -4.21 6.28
C GLU A 252 -4.34 -2.75 6.54
N THR A 253 -5.12 -2.54 7.58
CA THR A 253 -5.48 -1.20 8.08
C THR A 253 -4.43 -0.72 9.06
N SER A 254 -3.90 0.49 8.85
CA SER A 254 -3.05 1.15 9.84
C SER A 254 -3.85 1.49 11.08
N VAL A 255 -3.29 1.23 12.26
CA VAL A 255 -3.91 1.55 13.55
C VAL A 255 -2.91 2.27 14.43
N SER A 256 -3.33 3.36 15.05
CA SER A 256 -2.52 4.13 16.02
C SER A 256 -3.39 4.65 17.14
N HIS A 257 -2.78 4.88 18.30
CA HIS A 257 -3.48 5.49 19.43
C HIS A 257 -2.62 6.61 20.00
N TYR A 258 -3.23 7.74 20.35
CA TYR A 258 -2.53 8.74 21.15
C TYR A 258 -2.27 8.18 22.54
N THR A 259 -1.04 8.35 23.05
CA THR A 259 -0.59 7.80 24.34
C THR A 259 -1.50 8.26 25.48
N VAL A 260 -1.93 9.52 25.45
CA VAL A 260 -2.86 10.10 26.43
C VAL A 260 -4.27 9.52 26.40
N LEU A 261 -4.65 8.86 25.30
CA LEU A 261 -5.95 8.20 25.14
C LEU A 261 -5.91 6.70 25.46
N LYS A 262 -4.73 6.16 25.78
CA LYS A 262 -4.52 4.74 26.10
C LYS A 262 -5.48 4.18 27.18
N PRO A 263 -5.77 4.88 28.28
CA PRO A 263 -6.74 4.40 29.28
C PRO A 263 -8.17 4.24 28.72
N ASN A 264 -8.48 4.90 27.60
CA ASN A 264 -9.77 4.90 26.92
C ASN A 264 -9.68 4.19 25.55
N ALA A 265 -8.69 3.31 25.36
CA ALA A 265 -8.46 2.63 24.09
C ALA A 265 -9.67 1.75 23.71
N SER A 266 -10.20 2.01 22.52
CA SER A 266 -11.31 1.28 21.91
C SER A 266 -11.26 1.50 20.40
N ASP A 267 -12.09 0.77 19.65
CA ASP A 267 -12.23 1.00 18.22
C ASP A 267 -12.61 2.43 17.84
N ARG A 268 -13.24 3.19 18.76
CA ARG A 268 -13.64 4.59 18.54
C ARG A 268 -12.51 5.60 18.81
N THR A 269 -11.50 5.23 19.59
CA THR A 269 -10.34 6.08 19.89
C THR A 269 -9.10 5.68 19.07
N ALA A 270 -9.20 4.58 18.33
CA ALA A 270 -8.22 4.13 17.36
C ALA A 270 -8.18 5.04 16.12
N MET A 271 -6.99 5.56 15.82
CA MET A 271 -6.70 6.30 14.60
C MET A 271 -6.45 5.32 13.46
N LYS A 272 -7.50 5.03 12.68
CA LYS A 272 -7.48 4.05 11.58
C LYS A 272 -7.28 4.72 10.22
N VAL A 273 -6.50 4.08 9.34
CA VAL A 273 -6.39 4.42 7.91
C VAL A 273 -6.44 3.13 7.12
N ALA A 274 -7.47 2.98 6.29
CA ALA A 274 -7.73 1.74 5.56
C ALA A 274 -6.69 1.49 4.46
N GLY A 275 -6.36 0.22 4.26
CA GLY A 275 -5.63 -0.25 3.09
C GLY A 275 -6.56 -0.44 1.88
N GLY A 276 -5.97 -0.53 0.69
CA GLY A 276 -6.68 -0.82 -0.55
C GLY A 276 -7.18 -2.27 -0.63
N LYS A 277 -8.20 -2.48 -1.46
CA LYS A 277 -8.81 -3.79 -1.72
C LYS A 277 -8.13 -4.50 -2.89
N GLY A 278 -8.18 -5.83 -2.87
CA GLY A 278 -7.66 -6.64 -3.97
C GLY A 278 -8.50 -6.53 -5.24
N GLY A 279 -7.85 -6.64 -6.40
CA GLY A 279 -8.55 -6.81 -7.68
C GLY A 279 -9.13 -8.21 -7.82
N ASN A 280 -10.27 -8.35 -8.50
CA ASN A 280 -10.94 -9.65 -8.66
C ASN A 280 -11.71 -9.74 -9.98
N GLY A 281 -11.53 -10.85 -10.70
CA GLY A 281 -12.33 -11.17 -11.88
C GLY A 281 -12.26 -10.12 -12.99
N GLY A 282 -11.11 -9.45 -13.15
CA GLY A 282 -10.94 -8.37 -14.12
C GLY A 282 -11.45 -7.02 -13.64
N VAL A 283 -12.02 -6.92 -12.43
CA VAL A 283 -12.44 -5.65 -11.83
C VAL A 283 -11.36 -5.17 -10.88
N GLY A 284 -10.96 -3.91 -11.03
CA GLY A 284 -10.00 -3.29 -10.11
C GLY A 284 -10.54 -3.16 -8.69
N GLY A 285 -9.69 -3.42 -7.69
CA GLY A 285 -10.00 -3.31 -6.28
C GLY A 285 -10.28 -1.87 -5.87
N ALA A 286 -11.22 -1.68 -4.95
CA ALA A 286 -11.51 -0.36 -4.38
C ALA A 286 -10.31 0.18 -3.59
N GLY A 287 -10.15 1.50 -3.56
CA GLY A 287 -9.17 2.13 -2.68
C GLY A 287 -9.60 2.10 -1.21
N GLY A 288 -8.67 2.40 -0.32
CA GLY A 288 -8.96 2.50 1.11
C GLY A 288 -10.00 3.59 1.41
N GLU A 289 -10.90 3.34 2.34
CA GLU A 289 -11.91 4.32 2.75
C GLU A 289 -11.27 5.59 3.34
N GLN A 290 -11.91 6.74 3.09
CA GLN A 290 -11.42 8.03 3.59
C GLN A 290 -11.40 8.04 5.13
N PRO A 291 -10.24 8.31 5.75
CA PRO A 291 -10.14 8.29 7.21
C PRO A 291 -10.70 9.57 7.84
N LEU A 292 -11.23 9.42 9.05
CA LEU A 292 -11.75 10.53 9.86
C LEU A 292 -10.64 11.48 10.33
N LEU A 293 -11.00 12.77 10.47
CA LEU A 293 -10.11 13.86 10.91
C LEU A 293 -10.42 14.42 12.30
N TYR A 294 -11.58 14.10 12.89
CA TYR A 294 -11.98 14.59 14.23
C TYR A 294 -11.96 16.12 14.38
N ASN A 295 -12.04 16.88 13.28
CA ASN A 295 -11.92 18.35 13.24
C ASN A 295 -13.04 19.10 14.00
N ASP A 296 -14.02 18.39 14.56
CA ASP A 296 -15.07 18.94 15.43
C ASP A 296 -14.77 18.73 16.93
N LYS A 297 -13.68 18.04 17.26
CA LYS A 297 -13.32 17.66 18.64
C LYS A 297 -12.26 18.58 19.22
N ALA A 298 -12.70 19.69 19.81
CA ALA A 298 -11.82 20.63 20.50
C ALA A 298 -11.18 20.05 21.78
N ASN A 299 -11.86 19.11 22.41
CA ASN A 299 -11.41 18.44 23.63
C ASN A 299 -11.96 17.01 23.70
N VAL A 300 -11.06 16.05 23.88
CA VAL A 300 -11.32 14.62 23.99
C VAL A 300 -10.77 14.16 25.35
N TYR A 301 -11.68 13.72 26.23
CA TYR A 301 -11.40 13.29 27.60
C TYR A 301 -10.57 14.28 28.44
N GLY A 302 -10.73 15.59 28.20
CA GLY A 302 -10.01 16.64 28.93
C GLY A 302 -8.58 16.89 28.46
N VAL A 303 -8.01 16.05 27.57
CA VAL A 303 -6.55 15.98 27.37
C VAL A 303 -6.06 16.28 25.95
N LEU A 304 -6.85 15.97 24.91
CA LEU A 304 -6.42 16.09 23.51
C LEU A 304 -7.46 16.84 22.67
N GLY A 305 -7.03 17.70 21.76
CA GLY A 305 -7.89 18.39 20.80
C GLY A 305 -7.37 18.27 19.38
N PHE A 306 -8.27 18.42 18.41
CA PHE A 306 -8.00 18.38 16.96
C PHE A 306 -8.36 19.69 16.24
N THR A 307 -8.71 20.72 17.01
CA THR A 307 -9.08 22.04 16.49
C THR A 307 -8.06 23.10 16.92
N SER A 308 -7.91 24.13 16.08
CA SER A 308 -7.14 25.33 16.42
C SER A 308 -7.64 25.95 17.72
N GLN A 309 -6.70 26.23 18.63
CA GLN A 309 -6.96 26.87 19.91
C GLN A 309 -5.65 27.43 20.49
N ASN A 310 -5.72 28.23 21.54
CA ASN A 310 -4.52 28.80 22.17
C ASN A 310 -3.61 29.60 21.21
N LYS A 311 -4.21 30.28 20.23
CA LYS A 311 -3.49 30.94 19.11
C LYS A 311 -2.59 29.99 18.30
N GLN A 312 -2.72 28.69 18.47
CA GLN A 312 -2.07 27.67 17.67
C GLN A 312 -3.10 27.15 16.67
N GLU A 313 -2.77 27.30 15.40
CA GLU A 313 -3.58 26.83 14.29
C GLU A 313 -3.19 25.41 13.94
N LEU A 314 -4.21 24.57 13.74
CA LEU A 314 -4.07 23.19 13.31
C LEU A 314 -4.83 22.99 12.01
N PHE A 315 -4.22 22.23 11.10
CA PHE A 315 -4.89 21.79 9.89
C PHE A 315 -4.61 20.31 9.64
N SER A 316 -5.68 19.57 9.35
CA SER A 316 -5.65 18.15 9.03
C SER A 316 -6.35 17.92 7.70
N SER A 317 -5.87 16.93 6.93
CA SER A 317 -6.54 16.47 5.72
C SER A 317 -6.47 14.95 5.58
N SER A 318 -7.41 14.40 4.81
CA SER A 318 -7.45 12.99 4.47
C SER A 318 -8.02 12.75 3.08
N THR A 319 -7.57 11.67 2.47
CA THR A 319 -7.92 11.29 1.11
C THR A 319 -8.24 9.79 1.07
N ALA A 320 -9.35 9.43 0.43
CA ALA A 320 -9.65 8.03 0.11
C ALA A 320 -8.63 7.50 -0.89
N GLY A 321 -8.32 6.20 -0.84
CA GLY A 321 -7.51 5.57 -1.87
C GLY A 321 -8.25 5.50 -3.21
N ASP A 322 -7.48 5.31 -4.27
CA ASP A 322 -7.98 5.16 -5.62
C ASP A 322 -8.27 3.70 -5.97
N LYS A 323 -9.22 3.50 -6.89
CA LYS A 323 -9.56 2.19 -7.44
C LYS A 323 -8.50 1.74 -8.45
N GLY A 324 -8.14 0.46 -8.43
CA GLY A 324 -7.27 -0.15 -9.44
C GLY A 324 -7.92 -0.19 -10.83
N GLY A 325 -7.08 -0.37 -11.85
CA GLY A 325 -7.49 -0.60 -13.24
C GLY A 325 -8.18 -1.95 -13.42
N SER A 326 -8.98 -2.08 -14.47
CA SER A 326 -9.71 -3.30 -14.83
C SER A 326 -9.07 -3.99 -16.04
N GLY A 327 -9.43 -5.24 -16.33
CA GLY A 327 -8.88 -6.03 -17.44
C GLY A 327 -7.66 -6.88 -17.05
N PHE A 328 -7.09 -7.62 -18.01
CA PHE A 328 -5.95 -8.53 -17.79
C PHE A 328 -4.65 -7.80 -17.48
N ASP A 329 -4.51 -6.56 -17.92
CA ASP A 329 -3.40 -5.65 -17.70
C ASP A 329 -3.73 -4.55 -16.67
N GLY A 330 -4.74 -4.81 -15.82
CA GLY A 330 -5.24 -3.86 -14.83
C GLY A 330 -4.12 -3.25 -13.99
N LYS A 331 -3.91 -1.94 -14.15
CA LYS A 331 -2.91 -1.17 -13.40
C LYS A 331 -3.26 -1.16 -11.91
N GLY A 332 -2.27 -1.34 -11.04
CA GLY A 332 -2.44 -1.01 -9.62
C GLY A 332 -2.69 0.49 -9.44
N ALA A 333 -3.55 0.87 -8.50
CA ALA A 333 -3.82 2.29 -8.24
C ALA A 333 -2.59 2.99 -7.63
N ASP A 334 -2.36 4.23 -8.04
CA ASP A 334 -1.28 5.05 -7.47
C ASP A 334 -1.64 5.49 -6.04
N GLY A 335 -0.61 5.74 -5.23
CA GLY A 335 -0.77 6.26 -3.88
C GLY A 335 -1.38 7.66 -3.87
N VAL A 336 -2.31 7.89 -2.95
CA VAL A 336 -2.96 9.19 -2.73
C VAL A 336 -2.26 9.95 -1.60
N PHE A 337 -2.35 11.28 -1.60
CA PHE A 337 -1.67 12.09 -0.58
C PHE A 337 -2.63 12.79 0.37
N ALA A 338 -2.12 13.08 1.56
CA ALA A 338 -2.73 14.00 2.52
C ALA A 338 -1.61 14.84 3.17
N TYR A 339 -1.99 15.99 3.73
CA TYR A 339 -1.07 16.89 4.41
C TYR A 339 -1.66 17.48 5.69
N SER A 340 -0.79 17.97 6.56
CA SER A 340 -1.15 18.68 7.79
C SER A 340 -0.19 19.84 8.02
N TYR A 341 -0.59 20.81 8.83
CA TYR A 341 0.32 21.83 9.33
C TYR A 341 -0.10 22.34 10.70
N GLN A 342 0.87 22.90 11.41
CA GLN A 342 0.70 23.56 12.69
C GLN A 342 1.40 24.92 12.62
N ILE A 343 0.72 25.97 13.09
CA ILE A 343 1.28 27.32 13.17
C ILE A 343 1.04 27.86 14.57
N ASP A 344 2.09 28.39 15.18
CA ASP A 344 2.01 29.13 16.44
C ASP A 344 1.92 30.64 16.19
N ASN A 345 0.75 31.22 16.48
CA ASN A 345 0.51 32.65 16.43
C ASN A 345 0.62 33.32 17.82
N ASN A 346 1.22 32.66 18.82
CA ASN A 346 1.60 33.33 20.05
C ASN A 346 2.72 34.35 19.78
N ASP A 347 2.74 35.42 20.57
CA ASP A 347 3.78 36.44 20.49
C ASP A 347 5.15 35.79 20.72
N ILE A 348 6.03 35.86 19.72
CA ILE A 348 7.33 35.19 19.78
C ILE A 348 8.29 35.88 20.76
N SER A 349 8.07 37.16 21.09
CA SER A 349 8.84 37.84 22.15
C SER A 349 8.54 37.26 23.54
N LYS A 350 7.46 36.48 23.66
CA LYS A 350 7.06 35.78 24.88
C LYS A 350 7.48 34.32 24.82
N LEU A 351 8.67 34.05 25.33
CA LEU A 351 9.27 32.71 25.36
C LEU A 351 8.87 31.97 26.65
N GLU A 352 8.76 30.63 26.57
CA GLU A 352 8.53 29.78 27.73
C GLU A 352 9.72 29.90 28.70
N ILE A 353 9.45 29.94 30.00
CA ILE A 353 10.49 29.80 31.03
C ILE A 353 10.14 28.56 31.84
N VAL A 354 11.10 27.66 32.01
CA VAL A 354 10.92 26.45 32.82
C VAL A 354 11.87 26.52 34.02
N HIS A 355 11.39 26.11 35.20
CA HIS A 355 12.24 25.92 36.37
C HIS A 355 12.80 24.50 36.42
N GLN A 356 13.88 24.30 37.16
CA GLN A 356 14.44 22.98 37.41
C GLN A 356 13.45 22.13 38.21
N THR A 357 13.16 20.94 37.72
CA THR A 357 12.15 20.02 38.26
C THR A 357 12.78 18.85 39.02
N ASN A 358 14.08 18.58 38.83
CA ASN A 358 14.78 17.47 39.48
C ASN A 358 16.24 17.78 39.86
N PRO A 359 16.55 18.04 41.15
CA PRO A 359 15.61 18.30 42.25
C PRO A 359 14.86 19.62 42.03
N LEU A 360 13.62 19.73 42.51
CA LEU A 360 12.80 20.94 42.35
C LEU A 360 13.54 22.18 42.90
N ASN A 361 13.80 23.15 42.03
CA ASN A 361 14.39 24.43 42.38
C ASN A 361 13.72 25.55 41.59
N LEU A 362 12.78 26.26 42.23
CA LEU A 362 12.02 27.35 41.61
C LEU A 362 12.87 28.59 41.28
N ASN A 363 14.07 28.71 41.86
CA ASN A 363 14.97 29.82 41.57
C ASN A 363 15.85 29.56 40.34
N GLU A 364 16.05 28.30 39.97
CA GLU A 364 16.83 27.91 38.82
C GLU A 364 15.94 27.78 37.60
N LYS A 365 16.02 28.75 36.70
CA LYS A 365 15.15 28.89 35.54
C LYS A 365 15.95 28.99 34.25
N ARG A 366 15.37 28.48 33.16
CA ARG A 366 15.93 28.59 31.82
C ARG A 366 14.86 29.08 30.82
N PRO A 367 15.14 30.12 30.02
CA PRO A 367 14.28 30.48 28.90
C PRO A 367 14.42 29.44 27.78
N TYR A 368 13.30 29.12 27.15
CA TYR A 368 13.30 28.40 25.88
C TYR A 368 13.72 29.36 24.77
N SER A 369 14.59 28.94 23.86
CA SER A 369 15.10 29.86 22.84
C SER A 369 14.04 30.17 21.79
N GLU A 370 14.14 31.32 21.14
CA GLU A 370 13.27 31.65 20.00
C GLU A 370 13.38 30.60 18.89
N ASN A 371 14.61 30.13 18.59
CA ASN A 371 14.85 29.12 17.57
C ASN A 371 14.13 27.80 17.90
N ASP A 372 14.29 27.31 19.13
CA ASP A 372 13.67 26.05 19.56
C ASP A 372 12.13 26.19 19.62
N THR A 373 11.63 27.38 19.99
CA THR A 373 10.19 27.70 19.97
C THR A 373 9.65 27.62 18.54
N ARG A 374 10.29 28.30 17.59
CA ARG A 374 9.84 28.29 16.19
C ARG A 374 9.84 26.87 15.62
N LYS A 375 10.89 26.09 15.87
CA LYS A 375 11.01 24.71 15.37
C LYS A 375 9.99 23.74 15.97
N SER A 376 9.65 23.88 17.25
CA SER A 376 8.91 22.85 18.00
C SER A 376 7.39 22.96 17.89
N PHE A 377 6.87 24.15 17.59
CA PHE A 377 5.42 24.40 17.52
C PHE A 377 4.92 24.69 16.10
N ASN A 378 5.81 24.79 15.12
CA ASN A 378 5.47 25.07 13.72
C ASN A 378 5.96 23.94 12.82
N GLY A 379 5.16 23.56 11.84
CA GLY A 379 5.52 22.53 10.88
C GLY A 379 4.48 22.30 9.80
N TYR A 380 4.90 21.62 8.74
CA TYR A 380 4.02 21.10 7.72
C TYR A 380 4.46 19.69 7.37
N GLN A 381 3.51 18.83 7.00
CA GLN A 381 3.82 17.46 6.69
C GLN A 381 2.96 16.92 5.56
N THR A 382 3.49 15.94 4.82
CA THR A 382 2.79 15.22 3.75
C THR A 382 3.04 13.73 3.92
N VAL A 383 2.04 12.94 3.56
CA VAL A 383 2.13 11.50 3.46
C VAL A 383 1.42 11.03 2.20
N VAL A 384 2.06 10.13 1.46
CA VAL A 384 1.51 9.44 0.30
C VAL A 384 1.31 7.98 0.65
N SER A 385 0.11 7.46 0.39
CA SER A 385 -0.24 6.07 0.62
C SER A 385 0.50 5.12 -0.31
N ALA A 386 0.42 3.83 0.00
CA ALA A 386 1.04 2.81 -0.83
C ALA A 386 0.22 2.53 -2.10
N GLY A 387 0.92 2.17 -3.18
CA GLY A 387 0.31 1.78 -4.45
C GLY A 387 -0.20 0.33 -4.45
N GLY A 388 -1.27 0.08 -5.22
CA GLY A 388 -1.82 -1.26 -5.43
C GLY A 388 -0.99 -2.10 -6.40
N GLY A 389 -1.10 -3.44 -6.32
CA GLY A 389 -0.47 -4.37 -7.26
C GLY A 389 -1.24 -4.48 -8.59
N ALA A 390 -0.56 -4.78 -9.69
CA ALA A 390 -1.21 -4.96 -11.01
C ALA A 390 -1.78 -6.38 -11.19
N GLY A 391 -2.75 -6.60 -12.09
CA GLY A 391 -3.27 -7.94 -12.34
C GLY A 391 -4.54 -7.99 -13.20
N TYR A 392 -5.21 -9.15 -13.19
CA TYR A 392 -6.56 -9.31 -13.76
C TYR A 392 -7.59 -8.59 -12.88
N GLY A 393 -7.63 -7.27 -13.05
CA GLY A 393 -8.04 -6.31 -12.02
C GLY A 393 -6.85 -5.94 -11.14
N GLY A 394 -6.42 -4.68 -11.17
CA GLY A 394 -5.38 -4.16 -10.28
C GLY A 394 -5.93 -3.89 -8.87
N GLY A 395 -5.08 -3.96 -7.85
CA GLY A 395 -5.42 -3.59 -6.48
C GLY A 395 -5.61 -2.09 -6.32
N GLY A 396 -6.47 -1.70 -5.38
CA GLY A 396 -6.64 -0.30 -4.97
C GLY A 396 -5.49 0.19 -4.10
N SER A 397 -5.33 1.51 -3.99
CA SER A 397 -4.30 2.12 -3.14
C SER A 397 -4.81 2.30 -1.71
N GLY A 398 -3.89 2.46 -0.77
CA GLY A 398 -4.26 2.80 0.60
C GLY A 398 -4.84 4.22 0.69
N ALA A 399 -5.55 4.52 1.77
CA ALA A 399 -5.94 5.91 2.07
C ALA A 399 -4.79 6.69 2.72
N ALA A 400 -4.90 8.01 2.82
CA ALA A 400 -3.90 8.88 3.46
C ALA A 400 -4.52 9.83 4.48
N ARG A 401 -3.78 10.15 5.56
CA ARG A 401 -4.14 11.16 6.57
C ARG A 401 -2.92 11.90 7.10
N GLY A 402 -3.00 13.22 7.11
CA GLY A 402 -2.22 14.09 7.99
C GLY A 402 -3.15 14.66 9.07
N LEU A 403 -2.92 14.28 10.33
CA LEU A 403 -3.79 14.65 11.46
C LEU A 403 -3.03 15.50 12.47
N SER A 404 -3.38 16.77 12.60
CA SER A 404 -2.84 17.65 13.63
C SER A 404 -3.60 17.52 14.94
N ALA A 405 -2.88 17.57 16.06
CA ALA A 405 -3.47 17.53 17.39
C ALA A 405 -2.75 18.48 18.36
N ILE A 406 -3.41 18.82 19.46
CA ILE A 406 -2.91 19.68 20.53
C ILE A 406 -3.29 19.12 21.90
N ILE A 407 -2.38 19.21 22.87
CA ILE A 407 -2.68 18.87 24.27
C ILE A 407 -3.50 20.00 24.90
N THR A 408 -4.68 19.67 25.44
CA THR A 408 -5.59 20.65 26.02
C THR A 408 -5.51 20.75 27.54
N SER A 409 -5.03 19.71 28.20
CA SER A 409 -5.02 19.61 29.67
C SER A 409 -3.98 20.52 30.34
N GLN A 410 -2.96 20.95 29.61
CA GLN A 410 -1.82 21.68 30.16
C GLN A 410 -1.14 22.56 29.11
N LYS A 411 -0.29 23.47 29.57
CA LYS A 411 0.70 24.16 28.75
C LYS A 411 1.93 23.29 28.54
N TRP A 412 2.79 23.69 27.60
CA TRP A 412 3.99 22.95 27.23
C TRP A 412 4.84 22.61 28.45
N ASN A 413 5.43 21.41 28.49
CA ASN A 413 6.22 20.89 29.62
C ASN A 413 5.47 20.88 30.98
N ALA A 414 4.13 20.97 30.97
CA ALA A 414 3.31 21.24 32.16
C ALA A 414 3.83 22.44 32.97
N ASN A 415 4.19 23.50 32.25
CA ASN A 415 4.82 24.68 32.83
C ASN A 415 3.87 25.37 33.84
N GLU A 416 4.31 25.45 35.10
CA GLU A 416 3.60 26.13 36.20
C GLU A 416 4.00 27.61 36.33
N GLU A 417 5.03 28.05 35.61
CA GLU A 417 5.45 29.45 35.60
C GLU A 417 4.35 30.37 35.03
N PRO A 418 4.39 31.68 35.34
CA PRO A 418 3.52 32.67 34.71
C PRO A 418 3.67 32.75 33.18
N THR A 419 4.82 32.30 32.63
CA THR A 419 5.17 32.37 31.20
C THR A 419 4.71 31.16 30.37
N ARG A 420 3.50 30.67 30.65
CA ARG A 420 2.94 29.45 30.04
C ARG A 420 2.04 29.76 28.83
N TYR A 421 2.65 29.95 27.66
CA TYR A 421 1.96 30.45 26.47
C TYR A 421 1.43 29.32 25.59
N ARG A 422 2.26 28.33 25.29
CA ARG A 422 2.03 27.34 24.24
C ARG A 422 1.59 25.99 24.80
N GLN A 423 1.04 25.15 23.95
CA GLN A 423 0.69 23.76 24.24
C GLN A 423 1.40 22.84 23.25
N ASN A 424 1.70 21.61 23.66
CA ASN A 424 2.29 20.63 22.76
C ASN A 424 1.35 20.38 21.59
N VAL A 425 1.90 20.43 20.38
CA VAL A 425 1.21 20.04 19.15
C VAL A 425 1.86 18.80 18.56
N SER A 426 1.14 18.08 17.71
CA SER A 426 1.73 17.02 16.89
C SER A 426 1.03 16.87 15.55
N ALA A 427 1.68 16.13 14.66
CA ALA A 427 1.10 15.62 13.43
C ALA A 427 1.21 14.10 13.43
N LEU A 428 0.09 13.40 13.28
CA LEU A 428 0.06 11.97 13.02
C LEU A 428 -0.14 11.75 11.53
N LEU A 429 0.89 11.23 10.88
CA LEU A 429 0.91 10.93 9.46
C LEU A 429 0.72 9.43 9.29
N GLN A 430 -0.33 9.04 8.57
CA GLN A 430 -0.66 7.65 8.34
C GLN A 430 -1.09 7.42 6.89
N ALA A 431 -0.56 6.35 6.33
CA ALA A 431 -0.84 5.88 4.99
C ALA A 431 -1.21 4.39 5.05
N GLY A 432 -2.33 4.05 4.42
CA GLY A 432 -2.74 2.67 4.22
C GLY A 432 -1.81 1.95 3.23
N ALA A 433 -1.81 0.62 3.33
CA ALA A 433 -1.12 -0.25 2.40
C ALA A 433 -1.96 -0.50 1.12
N GLY A 434 -1.32 -0.98 0.05
CA GLY A 434 -1.97 -1.25 -1.23
C GLY A 434 -2.55 -2.66 -1.31
N GLY A 435 -3.70 -2.79 -1.98
CA GLY A 435 -4.30 -4.10 -2.28
C GLY A 435 -3.52 -4.84 -3.38
N ALA A 436 -3.71 -6.15 -3.46
CA ALA A 436 -3.02 -6.98 -4.46
C ALA A 436 -3.78 -7.00 -5.79
N GLY A 437 -3.06 -7.26 -6.88
CA GLY A 437 -3.71 -7.53 -8.16
C GLY A 437 -4.38 -8.90 -8.20
N GLY A 438 -5.48 -9.01 -8.95
CA GLY A 438 -6.13 -10.27 -9.26
C GLY A 438 -5.28 -11.14 -10.18
N SER A 439 -5.50 -12.44 -10.13
CA SER A 439 -4.79 -13.43 -10.95
C SER A 439 -5.77 -14.16 -11.86
N TYR A 440 -5.24 -14.73 -12.95
CA TYR A 440 -6.04 -15.44 -13.94
C TYR A 440 -5.28 -16.65 -14.46
N VAL A 441 -6.02 -17.74 -14.67
CA VAL A 441 -5.59 -18.89 -15.44
C VAL A 441 -6.73 -19.28 -16.38
N ALA A 442 -6.41 -19.49 -17.65
CA ALA A 442 -7.42 -19.79 -18.65
C ALA A 442 -8.08 -21.15 -18.38
N PRO A 443 -9.40 -21.29 -18.62
CA PRO A 443 -10.10 -22.57 -18.48
C PRO A 443 -9.52 -23.70 -19.35
N SER A 444 -8.81 -23.36 -20.42
CA SER A 444 -8.10 -24.31 -21.29
C SER A 444 -6.85 -24.93 -20.65
N VAL A 445 -6.43 -24.45 -19.47
CA VAL A 445 -5.32 -25.00 -18.70
C VAL A 445 -5.88 -26.00 -17.69
N PRO A 446 -5.85 -27.31 -17.97
CA PRO A 446 -6.31 -28.31 -17.02
C PRO A 446 -5.50 -28.24 -15.71
N ASN A 447 -6.20 -28.25 -14.58
CA ASN A 447 -5.62 -28.20 -13.23
C ASN A 447 -4.64 -27.03 -13.00
N GLY A 448 -4.87 -25.88 -13.64
CA GLY A 448 -4.12 -24.67 -13.37
C GLY A 448 -4.21 -24.26 -11.90
N ILE A 449 -3.08 -23.87 -11.29
CA ILE A 449 -2.97 -23.51 -9.88
C ILE A 449 -2.60 -22.04 -9.75
N ILE A 450 -3.20 -21.36 -8.80
CA ILE A 450 -2.81 -20.02 -8.35
C ILE A 450 -2.42 -20.13 -6.88
N ALA A 451 -1.22 -19.65 -6.54
CA ALA A 451 -0.69 -19.63 -5.19
C ALA A 451 0.11 -18.33 -4.95
N SER A 452 0.69 -18.16 -3.77
CA SER A 452 1.68 -17.11 -3.52
C SER A 452 3.03 -17.47 -4.14
N ALA A 453 3.71 -16.49 -4.73
CA ALA A 453 5.11 -16.63 -5.17
C ALA A 453 6.11 -16.62 -4.00
N ASN A 454 5.66 -16.29 -2.79
CA ASN A 454 6.49 -16.15 -1.58
C ASN A 454 7.68 -15.20 -1.78
N ASN A 455 7.49 -14.13 -2.56
CA ASN A 455 8.54 -13.16 -2.91
C ASN A 455 8.36 -11.79 -2.25
N ALA A 456 7.48 -11.66 -1.25
CA ALA A 456 7.22 -10.43 -0.49
C ALA A 456 8.51 -9.66 -0.14
N ALA A 457 8.58 -8.36 -0.48
CA ALA A 457 9.75 -7.55 -0.21
C ALA A 457 9.84 -7.15 1.27
N LYS A 458 10.98 -7.45 1.90
CA LYS A 458 11.25 -7.19 3.32
C LYS A 458 12.45 -6.24 3.52
N GLN A 459 12.85 -5.53 2.47
CA GLN A 459 14.04 -4.67 2.47
C GLN A 459 13.77 -3.39 1.70
N SER A 460 14.23 -2.28 2.26
CA SER A 460 14.17 -0.96 1.64
C SER A 460 15.10 -0.91 0.42
N GLY A 461 14.66 -0.25 -0.65
CA GLY A 461 15.42 -0.06 -1.87
C GLY A 461 15.57 -1.29 -2.76
N VAL A 462 14.99 -2.43 -2.38
CA VAL A 462 15.08 -3.70 -3.12
C VAL A 462 13.77 -4.00 -3.82
N ARG A 463 13.86 -4.40 -5.09
CA ARG A 463 12.73 -4.94 -5.87
C ARG A 463 12.85 -6.45 -5.90
N ASN A 464 11.79 -7.15 -5.50
CA ASN A 464 11.69 -8.60 -5.68
C ASN A 464 10.85 -8.89 -6.94
N PRO A 465 11.50 -9.26 -8.07
CA PRO A 465 10.81 -9.39 -9.34
C PRO A 465 9.94 -10.65 -9.40
N GLY A 466 9.01 -10.62 -10.35
CA GLY A 466 8.36 -11.80 -10.88
C GLY A 466 9.22 -12.49 -11.94
N TYR A 467 8.75 -13.63 -12.42
CA TYR A 467 9.44 -14.41 -13.44
C TYR A 467 8.45 -15.15 -14.34
N VAL A 468 8.92 -15.61 -15.50
CA VAL A 468 8.20 -16.57 -16.34
C VAL A 468 9.16 -17.70 -16.72
N LYS A 469 8.77 -18.93 -16.40
CA LYS A 469 9.45 -20.15 -16.84
C LYS A 469 8.56 -20.95 -17.77
N VAL A 470 9.16 -21.48 -18.82
CA VAL A 470 8.49 -22.33 -19.80
C VAL A 470 9.35 -23.55 -20.10
N THR A 471 8.75 -24.74 -20.02
CA THR A 471 9.34 -26.00 -20.45
C THR A 471 8.49 -26.59 -21.56
N LEU A 472 9.12 -26.99 -22.67
CA LEU A 472 8.44 -27.54 -23.84
C LEU A 472 8.44 -29.07 -23.79
N CYS A 473 7.35 -29.66 -24.25
CA CYS A 473 7.22 -31.10 -24.51
C CYS A 473 7.52 -31.33 -25.99
N GLU A 474 8.66 -31.95 -26.29
CA GLU A 474 9.19 -32.10 -27.64
C GLU A 474 9.13 -33.56 -28.08
N ARG A 475 8.71 -33.77 -29.33
CA ARG A 475 8.79 -35.07 -30.02
C ARG A 475 10.21 -35.28 -30.55
N SER A 476 10.69 -36.51 -30.44
CA SER A 476 12.02 -36.96 -30.90
C SER A 476 12.22 -36.84 -32.41
#